data_AF-A0A7Z2ZH97-F1
#
_entry.id   AF-A0A7Z2ZH97-F1
#
_cell.length_a   1.000
_cell.length_b   1.000
_cell.length_c   1.000
_cell.angle_alpha   90.00
_cell.angle_beta   90.00
_cell.angle_gamma   90.00
#
_symmetry.space_group_name_H-M   'P 1'
#
loop_
_entity.id
_entity.type
_entity.pdbx_description
1 polymer ?
#
loop_
_entity_poly.entity_id
_entity_poly.type
_entity_poly.pdbx_seq_one_letter_code
_entity_poly.pdbx_strand_id
1 'polypeptide(L)'
;MRTQGQVVRRAQRLLPAGIETVALLPAAPPHHWECSALSALALAGQGRRGVIGLRLHEGTAQALRSGGCAFLQASRRQLQAGAAALRRYGPWQRLSNGSYWARSSDALLGVLVAAEDAAVWLMWQQPVATQRRHRSWLR
;
A
#
# COMPACT_ATOMS: atom_id res chain seq x y z
N MET A 1 -14.82 -17.82 10.74
CA MET A 1 -13.49 -17.19 10.98
C MET A 1 -12.50 -17.34 9.80
N ARG A 2 -12.93 -17.51 8.53
CA ARG A 2 -12.01 -17.69 7.36
C ARG A 2 -11.70 -16.41 6.56
N THR A 3 -12.20 -15.26 7.01
CA THR A 3 -12.21 -14.00 6.25
C THR A 3 -10.91 -13.20 6.38
N GLN A 4 -10.31 -13.12 7.56
CA GLN A 4 -9.16 -12.22 7.80
C GLN A 4 -7.89 -12.65 7.06
N GLY A 5 -7.55 -13.95 7.05
CA GLY A 5 -6.37 -14.45 6.33
C GLY A 5 -6.48 -14.33 4.80
N GLN A 6 -7.68 -14.36 4.24
CA GLN A 6 -7.88 -14.12 2.80
C GLN A 6 -7.71 -12.64 2.46
N VAL A 7 -8.23 -11.74 3.30
CA VAL A 7 -8.06 -10.30 3.14
C VAL A 7 -6.57 -9.90 3.23
N VAL A 8 -5.83 -10.43 4.20
CA VAL A 8 -4.38 -10.18 4.34
C VAL A 8 -3.62 -10.62 3.08
N ARG A 9 -3.85 -11.85 2.59
CA ARG A 9 -3.19 -12.33 1.37
C ARG A 9 -3.52 -11.51 0.14
N ARG A 10 -4.76 -11.02 0.02
CA ARG A 10 -5.15 -10.13 -1.09
C ARG A 10 -4.48 -8.77 -0.98
N ALA A 11 -4.44 -8.18 0.22
CA ALA A 11 -3.77 -6.92 0.45
C ALA A 11 -2.25 -7.03 0.18
N GLN A 12 -1.61 -8.11 0.61
CA GLN A 12 -0.20 -8.41 0.32
C GLN A 12 0.10 -8.47 -1.18
N ARG A 13 -0.78 -9.08 -1.98
CA ARG A 13 -0.64 -9.11 -3.46
C ARG A 13 -0.76 -7.74 -4.12
N LEU A 14 -1.37 -6.77 -3.44
CA LEU A 14 -1.53 -5.40 -3.92
C LEU A 14 -0.38 -4.50 -3.47
N LEU A 15 0.40 -4.89 -2.46
CA LEU A 15 1.55 -4.12 -2.01
C LEU A 15 2.67 -4.10 -3.06
N PRO A 16 3.52 -3.05 -3.04
CA PRO A 16 4.77 -3.05 -3.79
C PRO A 16 5.64 -4.19 -3.25
N ALA A 17 6.39 -4.84 -4.13
CA ALA A 17 7.26 -5.92 -3.71
C ALA A 17 8.39 -5.43 -2.81
N GLY A 18 9.00 -6.37 -2.08
CA GLY A 18 9.96 -6.06 -1.02
C GLY A 18 9.32 -5.52 0.25
N ILE A 19 8.01 -5.26 0.26
CA ILE A 19 7.25 -4.95 1.47
C ILE A 19 6.64 -6.24 2.01
N GLU A 20 7.30 -6.82 3.01
CA GLU A 20 6.76 -7.99 3.71
C GLU A 20 5.90 -7.55 4.90
N THR A 21 4.82 -8.28 5.14
CA THR A 21 3.86 -7.98 6.20
C THR A 21 3.41 -9.25 6.89
N VAL A 22 3.10 -9.15 8.18
CA VAL A 22 2.81 -10.31 9.04
C VAL A 22 1.38 -10.37 9.54
N ALA A 23 0.70 -9.22 9.65
CA ALA A 23 -0.62 -9.14 10.25
C ALA A 23 -1.43 -7.96 9.72
N LEU A 24 -2.75 -8.03 9.93
CA LEU A 24 -3.66 -6.91 9.75
C LEU A 24 -3.58 -6.00 10.97
N LEU A 25 -3.47 -4.68 10.74
CA LEU A 25 -3.64 -3.71 11.82
C LEU A 25 -5.13 -3.54 12.13
N PRO A 26 -5.50 -3.18 13.38
CA PRO A 26 -6.87 -2.85 13.71
C PRO A 26 -7.42 -1.80 12.74
N ALA A 27 -8.70 -1.94 12.37
CA ALA A 27 -9.36 -0.93 11.56
C ALA A 27 -9.36 0.39 12.32
N ALA A 28 -8.54 1.36 11.90
CA ALA A 28 -8.60 2.69 12.49
C ALA A 28 -9.82 3.43 11.95
N PRO A 29 -10.46 4.28 12.76
CA PRO A 29 -11.61 5.06 12.33
C PRO A 29 -11.32 5.88 11.05
N PRO A 30 -12.32 6.13 10.19
CA PRO A 30 -12.19 6.93 8.96
C PRO A 30 -11.47 8.27 9.16
N HIS A 31 -11.76 8.98 10.26
CA HIS A 31 -11.19 10.29 10.56
C HIS A 31 -9.67 10.26 10.80
N HIS A 32 -9.10 9.16 11.33
CA HIS A 32 -7.65 9.00 11.42
C HIS A 32 -6.98 8.95 10.03
N TRP A 33 -7.71 8.49 9.01
CA TRP A 33 -7.21 8.45 7.64
C TRP A 33 -7.29 9.79 6.94
N GLU A 34 -8.32 10.59 7.24
CA GLU A 34 -8.52 11.93 6.66
C GLU A 34 -7.41 12.91 7.07
N CYS A 35 -6.86 12.77 8.28
CA CYS A 35 -5.71 13.56 8.73
C CYS A 35 -4.35 12.95 8.36
N SER A 36 -4.31 11.74 7.79
CA SER A 36 -3.06 11.08 7.41
C SER A 36 -2.53 11.59 6.07
N ALA A 37 -1.24 11.45 5.81
CA ALA A 37 -0.65 11.76 4.50
C ALA A 37 -1.28 10.97 3.33
N LEU A 38 -2.01 9.87 3.62
CA LEU A 38 -2.78 9.15 2.61
C LEU A 38 -3.98 9.95 2.08
N SER A 39 -4.58 10.85 2.86
CA SER A 39 -5.71 11.67 2.39
C SER A 39 -5.29 12.66 1.31
N ALA A 40 -4.05 13.12 1.35
CA ALA A 40 -3.46 14.02 0.36
C ALA A 40 -3.11 13.33 -0.97
N LEU A 41 -3.21 11.99 -1.07
CA LEU A 41 -2.87 11.29 -2.29
C LEU A 41 -3.95 11.50 -3.36
N ALA A 42 -3.58 12.17 -4.45
CA ALA A 42 -4.38 12.26 -5.65
C ALA A 42 -4.45 10.89 -6.35
N LEU A 43 -5.41 10.07 -5.93
CA LEU A 43 -5.86 8.88 -6.65
C LEU A 43 -6.93 9.27 -7.68
N ALA A 44 -6.96 8.57 -8.81
CA ALA A 44 -7.58 9.04 -10.06
C ALA A 44 -9.10 8.84 -10.18
N GLY A 45 -9.84 8.54 -9.10
CA GLY A 45 -11.24 8.12 -9.24
C GLY A 45 -12.24 8.88 -8.36
N GLN A 46 -13.29 9.40 -8.99
CA GLN A 46 -14.60 9.42 -8.33
C GLN A 46 -15.02 7.96 -8.10
N GLY A 47 -15.39 7.59 -6.86
CA GLY A 47 -15.81 6.22 -6.53
C GLY A 47 -15.58 5.80 -5.08
N ARG A 48 -15.73 4.49 -4.79
CA ARG A 48 -15.58 3.95 -3.44
C ARG A 48 -14.10 3.84 -3.06
N ARG A 49 -13.72 4.48 -1.96
CA ARG A 49 -12.39 4.40 -1.34
C ARG A 49 -12.40 3.37 -0.21
N GLY A 50 -11.25 2.74 0.01
CA GLY A 50 -10.99 2.00 1.25
C GLY A 50 -9.52 2.03 1.62
N VAL A 51 -9.25 1.74 2.89
CA VAL A 51 -7.90 1.68 3.46
C VAL A 51 -7.79 0.43 4.32
N ILE A 52 -6.63 -0.20 4.28
CA ILE A 52 -6.28 -1.35 5.12
C ILE A 52 -4.87 -1.17 5.64
N GLY A 53 -4.69 -1.42 6.93
CA GLY A 53 -3.38 -1.43 7.56
C GLY A 53 -2.83 -2.84 7.68
N LEU A 54 -1.53 -2.95 7.48
CA LEU A 54 -0.79 -4.17 7.68
C LEU A 54 0.46 -3.86 8.53
N ARG A 55 0.79 -4.77 9.44
CA ARG A 55 2.04 -4.72 10.20
C ARG A 55 3.16 -5.20 9.29
N LEU A 56 4.22 -4.41 9.18
CA LEU A 56 5.44 -4.79 8.48
C LEU A 56 6.12 -5.96 9.19
N HIS A 57 6.77 -6.82 8.40
CA HIS A 57 7.74 -7.75 8.95
C HIS A 57 8.92 -6.96 9.57
N GLU A 58 9.45 -7.44 10.68
CA GLU A 58 10.52 -6.74 11.42
C GLU A 58 11.75 -6.50 10.54
N GLY A 59 12.14 -7.49 9.74
CA GLY A 59 13.23 -7.36 8.77
C GLY A 59 12.99 -6.25 7.75
N THR A 60 11.77 -6.10 7.24
CA THR A 60 11.41 -5.00 6.33
C THR A 60 11.43 -3.65 7.04
N ALA A 61 10.89 -3.56 8.26
CA ALA A 61 10.91 -2.33 9.05
C ALA A 61 12.35 -1.89 9.38
N GLN A 62 13.24 -2.83 9.72
CA GLN A 62 14.66 -2.55 9.95
C GLN A 62 15.37 -2.11 8.68
N ALA A 63 15.16 -2.81 7.56
CA ALA A 63 15.75 -2.45 6.28
C ALA A 63 15.30 -1.07 5.80
N LEU A 64 14.05 -0.68 6.10
CA LEU A 64 13.53 0.66 5.85
C LEU A 64 14.18 1.72 6.74
N ARG A 65 14.38 1.46 8.02
CA ARG A 65 15.05 2.39 8.93
C ARG A 65 16.50 2.64 8.52
N SER A 66 17.21 1.59 8.13
CA SER A 66 18.62 1.69 7.70
C SER A 66 18.78 2.20 6.26
N GLY A 67 17.95 1.74 5.32
CA GLY A 67 18.10 1.99 3.89
C GLY A 67 17.16 3.06 3.31
N GLY A 68 16.15 3.49 4.08
CA GLY A 68 15.19 4.52 3.71
C GLY A 68 14.58 4.33 2.32
N CYS A 69 14.56 5.41 1.54
CA CYS A 69 14.02 5.39 0.17
C CYS A 69 14.86 4.51 -0.77
N ALA A 70 16.16 4.32 -0.52
CA ALA A 70 17.01 3.51 -1.38
C ALA A 70 16.61 2.02 -1.35
N PHE A 71 16.27 1.49 -0.18
CA PHE A 71 15.72 0.13 -0.02
C PHE A 71 14.41 -0.05 -0.84
N LEU A 72 13.51 0.92 -0.73
CA LEU A 72 12.24 0.96 -1.47
C LEU A 72 12.41 1.09 -2.99
N GLN A 73 13.46 1.79 -3.43
CA GLN A 73 13.78 1.91 -4.85
C GLN A 73 14.48 0.66 -5.41
N ALA A 74 15.32 -0.01 -4.62
CA ALA A 74 15.99 -1.24 -5.01
C ALA A 74 15.00 -2.38 -5.30
N SER A 75 14.04 -2.59 -4.40
CA SER A 75 12.95 -3.57 -4.58
C SER A 75 12.10 -3.30 -5.83
N ARG A 76 11.86 -2.03 -6.17
CA ARG A 76 11.20 -1.63 -7.42
C ARG A 76 12.04 -1.98 -8.66
N ARG A 77 13.34 -1.71 -8.65
CA ARG A 77 14.24 -1.96 -9.80
C ARG A 77 14.38 -3.46 -10.09
N GLN A 78 14.45 -4.29 -9.05
CA GLN A 78 14.57 -5.74 -9.19
C GLN A 78 13.37 -6.38 -9.92
N LEU A 79 12.19 -5.77 -9.85
CA LEU A 79 10.99 -6.22 -10.56
C LEU A 79 10.81 -5.66 -11.95
N GLN A 80 11.33 -4.46 -12.23
CA GLN A 80 11.39 -3.93 -13.59
C GLN A 80 12.21 -4.83 -14.52
N ALA A 81 13.19 -5.55 -13.95
CA ALA A 81 14.03 -6.49 -14.66
C ALA A 81 13.38 -7.86 -14.93
N GLY A 82 12.25 -8.21 -14.28
CA GLY A 82 11.80 -9.62 -14.23
C GLY A 82 10.31 -9.92 -14.42
N ALA A 83 9.37 -8.97 -14.39
CA ALA A 83 7.95 -9.33 -14.45
C ALA A 83 7.11 -8.48 -15.42
N ALA A 84 6.60 -9.13 -16.46
CA ALA A 84 5.38 -8.71 -17.13
C ALA A 84 4.19 -8.95 -16.17
N ALA A 85 3.31 -7.96 -16.03
CA ALA A 85 1.98 -8.04 -15.38
C ALA A 85 1.84 -7.84 -13.84
N LEU A 86 2.87 -7.45 -13.08
CA LEU A 86 2.64 -6.89 -11.74
C LEU A 86 2.36 -5.38 -11.82
N ARG A 87 1.27 -4.95 -11.17
CA ARG A 87 0.80 -3.56 -11.14
C ARG A 87 1.95 -2.66 -10.67
N ARG A 88 2.37 -1.71 -11.52
CA ARG A 88 3.60 -0.94 -11.31
C ARG A 88 3.35 0.24 -10.38
N TYR A 89 4.26 0.45 -9.43
CA TYR A 89 4.28 1.64 -8.58
C TYR A 89 5.25 2.68 -9.13
N GLY A 90 4.88 3.95 -8.98
CA GLY A 90 5.73 5.11 -9.24
C GLY A 90 6.92 5.20 -8.29
N PRO A 91 7.74 6.25 -8.41
CA PRO A 91 8.82 6.49 -7.47
C PRO A 91 8.29 6.69 -6.05
N TRP A 92 9.03 6.18 -5.08
CA TRP A 92 8.76 6.45 -3.67
C TRP A 92 9.14 7.88 -3.32
N GLN A 93 8.26 8.54 -2.57
CA GLN A 93 8.45 9.89 -2.08
C GLN A 93 8.51 9.86 -0.56
N ARG A 94 9.43 10.62 0.02
CA ARG A 94 9.57 10.79 1.46
C ARG A 94 8.75 11.97 1.92
N LEU A 95 8.03 11.80 3.02
CA LEU A 95 7.25 12.84 3.68
C LEU A 95 8.06 13.47 4.81
N SER A 96 7.66 14.68 5.23
CA SER A 96 8.31 15.42 6.32
C SER A 96 8.28 14.66 7.65
N ASN A 97 7.25 13.85 7.89
CA ASN A 97 7.12 13.00 9.07
C ASN A 97 7.94 11.69 9.00
N GLY A 98 8.83 11.54 8.02
CA GLY A 98 9.69 10.36 7.86
C GLY A 98 9.03 9.16 7.18
N SER A 99 7.72 9.20 6.94
CA SER A 99 7.03 8.14 6.19
C SER A 99 7.35 8.21 4.69
N TYR A 100 7.13 7.09 4.00
CA TYR A 100 7.32 6.98 2.56
C TYR A 100 6.01 6.63 1.88
N TRP A 101 5.75 7.17 0.69
CA TRP A 101 4.58 6.77 -0.08
C TRP A 101 4.88 6.56 -1.55
N ALA A 102 4.05 5.76 -2.19
CA ALA A 102 4.05 5.55 -3.62
C ALA A 102 2.62 5.34 -4.14
N ARG A 103 2.42 5.65 -5.41
CA ARG A 103 1.15 5.46 -6.12
C ARG A 103 1.32 4.47 -7.25
N SER A 104 0.30 3.64 -7.51
CA SER A 104 0.28 2.81 -8.70
C SER A 104 0.21 3.66 -9.98
N SER A 105 0.66 3.09 -11.10
CA SER A 105 0.64 3.78 -12.39
C SER A 105 -0.78 4.10 -12.88
N ASP A 106 -1.76 3.26 -12.51
CA ASP A 106 -3.19 3.48 -12.79
C ASP A 106 -3.85 4.46 -11.80
N ALA A 107 -3.09 4.95 -10.81
CA ALA A 107 -3.56 5.84 -9.75
C ALA A 107 -4.79 5.33 -8.98
N LEU A 108 -5.00 4.02 -8.95
CA LEU A 108 -6.06 3.37 -8.18
C LEU A 108 -5.59 2.89 -6.80
N LEU A 109 -4.28 2.80 -6.58
CA LEU A 109 -3.66 2.38 -5.32
C LEU A 109 -2.68 3.42 -4.82
N GLY A 110 -2.72 3.67 -3.52
CA GLY A 110 -1.73 4.43 -2.78
C GLY A 110 -1.19 3.58 -1.64
N VAL A 111 0.11 3.62 -1.42
CA VAL A 111 0.78 2.89 -0.34
C VAL A 111 1.56 3.89 0.48
N LEU A 112 1.37 3.86 1.81
CA LEU A 112 2.13 4.64 2.78
C LEU A 112 2.82 3.68 3.74
N VAL A 113 4.12 3.86 3.93
CA VAL A 113 4.98 3.07 4.81
C VAL A 113 5.47 3.98 5.92
N ALA A 114 5.10 3.65 7.16
CA ALA A 114 5.59 4.28 8.37
C ALA A 114 6.55 3.31 9.05
N ALA A 115 7.85 3.49 8.81
CA ALA A 115 8.89 2.56 9.28
C ALA A 115 8.98 2.53 10.82
N GLU A 116 8.85 3.69 11.47
CA GLU A 116 8.87 3.83 12.93
C GLU A 116 7.69 3.10 13.60
N ASP A 117 6.52 3.10 12.97
CA ASP A 117 5.33 2.39 13.47
C ASP A 117 5.29 0.92 13.05
N ALA A 118 6.30 0.46 12.30
CA ALA A 118 6.33 -0.83 11.63
C ALA A 118 5.01 -1.11 10.86
N ALA A 119 4.49 -0.10 10.16
CA ALA A 119 3.18 -0.13 9.54
C ALA A 119 3.24 0.19 8.04
N VAL A 120 2.41 -0.51 7.27
CA VAL A 120 2.09 -0.14 5.89
C VAL A 120 0.59 -0.02 5.71
N TRP A 121 0.19 1.03 5.05
CA TRP A 121 -1.20 1.35 4.75
C TRP A 121 -1.40 1.27 3.25
N LEU A 122 -2.31 0.39 2.84
CA LEU A 122 -2.75 0.25 1.46
C LEU A 122 -4.11 0.94 1.31
N MET A 123 -4.14 1.93 0.45
CA MET A 123 -5.35 2.62 0.04
C MET A 123 -5.72 2.22 -1.38
N TRP A 124 -7.01 2.01 -1.63
CA TRP A 124 -7.53 1.76 -2.96
C TRP A 124 -8.73 2.64 -3.28
N GLN A 125 -8.89 2.94 -4.56
CA GLN A 125 -10.08 3.53 -5.14
C GLN A 125 -10.64 2.61 -6.21
N GLN A 126 -11.94 2.34 -6.13
CA GLN A 126 -12.68 1.61 -7.15
C GLN A 126 -13.39 2.61 -8.07
N PRO A 127 -13.01 2.72 -9.36
CA PRO A 127 -13.69 3.60 -10.30
C PRO A 127 -15.16 3.19 -10.47
N VAL A 128 -16.08 4.17 -10.51
CA VAL A 128 -17.53 3.94 -10.68
C VAL A 128 -17.84 3.04 -11.89
N ALA A 129 -17.15 3.23 -13.02
CA ALA A 129 -17.33 2.44 -14.24
C ALA A 129 -17.00 0.94 -14.09
N THR A 130 -16.22 0.54 -13.08
CA THR A 130 -15.82 -0.86 -12.85
C THR A 130 -16.75 -1.66 -11.94
N GLN A 131 -17.82 -1.03 -11.40
CA GLN A 131 -18.83 -1.75 -10.59
C GLN A 131 -19.47 -2.93 -11.34
N ARG A 132 -19.51 -2.93 -12.67
CA ARG A 132 -20.08 -4.04 -13.47
C ARG A 132 -19.10 -5.19 -13.76
N ARG A 133 -17.77 -5.01 -13.68
CA ARG A 133 -16.81 -6.03 -14.14
C ARG A 133 -15.85 -6.58 -13.07
N HIS A 134 -15.57 -5.85 -11.99
CA HIS A 134 -14.63 -6.32 -10.97
C HIS A 134 -15.34 -6.58 -9.63
N ARG A 135 -15.44 -7.86 -9.28
CA ARG A 135 -15.71 -8.32 -7.92
C ARG A 135 -14.79 -7.54 -6.96
N SER A 136 -15.39 -6.97 -5.91
CA SER A 136 -14.74 -6.21 -4.84
C SER A 136 -13.32 -6.71 -4.50
N TRP A 137 -12.34 -5.80 -4.49
CA TRP A 137 -10.93 -6.15 -4.34
C TRP A 137 -10.63 -6.84 -2.99
N LEU A 138 -11.45 -6.62 -1.95
CA LEU A 138 -11.24 -7.09 -0.58
C LEU A 138 -12.51 -7.63 0.15
N ARG A 139 -13.52 -8.20 -0.55
CA ARG A 139 -14.59 -8.96 0.15
C ARG A 139 -14.14 -10.36 0.54
#